data_AF-A3GH64-F1
#
_entry.id   AF-A3GH64-F1
#
_cell.length_a   1.000
_cell.length_b   1.000
_cell.length_c   1.000
_cell.angle_alpha   90.00
_cell.angle_beta   90.00
_cell.angle_gamma   90.00
#
_symmetry.space_group_name_H-M   'P 1'
#
loop_
_entity.id
_entity.type
_entity.pdbx_description
1 polymer ?
#
loop_
_entity_poly.entity_id
_entity_poly.type
_entity_poly.pdbx_seq_one_letter_code
_entity_poly.pdbx_strand_id
1 'polypeptide(L)'
;MSSLSSPSTKLPDLIKIDDITSGKIDPSLIFNELERLKVEINILRNDMSLLVKALATIPPDQSQQEYYRVVVSRLKSVQTSIKDYCAKYNKLLPIINLAQIKLGHEVEIIPQNPTGPSKPTGSRLSVKRSNSIHKSNSTNDGTNGGTVNQPIVI
;
A
#
# COMPACT_ATOMS: atom_id res chain seq x y z
N MET A 1 43.09 21.22 12.44
CA MET A 1 42.32 20.04 12.03
C MET A 1 41.06 19.98 12.88
N SER A 2 39.88 19.98 12.26
CA SER A 2 38.59 19.48 12.77
C SER A 2 37.48 19.97 11.81
N SER A 3 37.22 19.21 10.76
CA SER A 3 36.06 19.42 9.89
C SER A 3 34.80 18.94 10.63
N LEU A 4 34.01 19.87 11.17
CA LEU A 4 32.65 19.58 11.65
C LEU A 4 31.81 19.15 10.44
N SER A 5 31.53 17.85 10.33
CA SER A 5 30.51 17.34 9.44
C SER A 5 29.16 17.90 9.89
N SER A 6 28.50 18.70 9.06
CA SER A 6 27.14 19.13 9.29
C SER A 6 26.26 17.90 9.58
N PRO A 7 25.46 17.87 10.66
CA PRO A 7 24.54 16.76 10.89
C PRO A 7 23.63 16.64 9.68
N SER A 8 23.59 15.47 9.06
CA SER A 8 22.79 15.26 7.86
C SER A 8 21.32 15.55 8.19
N THR A 9 20.74 16.56 7.55
CA THR A 9 19.33 16.96 7.70
C THR A 9 18.34 15.94 7.14
N LYS A 10 18.80 14.75 6.76
CA LYS A 10 18.03 13.69 6.10
C LYS A 10 17.98 12.45 6.98
N LEU A 11 16.82 11.79 6.99
CA LEU A 11 16.67 10.49 7.62
C LEU A 11 17.57 9.43 6.96
N PRO A 12 18.15 8.52 7.76
CA PRO A 12 18.88 7.39 7.23
C PRO A 12 17.95 6.48 6.41
N ASP A 13 18.54 5.70 5.50
CA ASP A 13 17.79 4.76 4.66
C ASP A 13 17.18 3.61 5.46
N LEU A 14 17.79 3.25 6.59
CA LEU A 14 17.29 2.25 7.51
C LEU A 14 17.09 2.88 8.89
N ILE A 15 15.87 2.75 9.41
CA ILE A 15 15.52 3.19 10.76
C ILE A 15 15.35 1.97 11.65
N LYS A 16 16.16 1.89 12.71
CA LYS A 16 15.95 0.94 13.80
C LYS A 16 15.38 1.67 15.01
N ILE A 17 14.53 0.99 15.78
CA ILE A 17 13.92 1.58 16.98
C ILE A 17 14.98 1.95 18.01
N ASP A 18 16.02 1.14 18.16
CA ASP A 18 17.13 1.40 19.08
C ASP A 18 17.94 2.66 18.71
N ASP A 19 18.03 2.98 17.42
CA ASP A 19 18.71 4.21 16.96
C ASP A 19 17.90 5.47 17.34
N ILE A 20 16.58 5.35 17.52
CA ILE A 20 15.72 6.44 18.01
C ILE A 20 15.84 6.58 19.53
N THR A 21 15.75 5.47 20.27
CA THR A 21 15.82 5.50 21.75
C THR A 21 17.20 5.89 22.27
N SER A 22 18.26 5.58 21.52
CA SER A 22 19.64 6.00 21.80
C SER A 22 19.95 7.45 21.42
N GLY A 23 19.00 8.18 20.80
CA GLY A 23 19.18 9.57 20.39
C GLY A 23 20.04 9.77 19.14
N LYS A 24 20.41 8.69 18.45
CA LYS A 24 21.16 8.74 17.18
C LYS A 24 20.32 9.26 16.02
N ILE A 25 19.01 9.04 16.07
CA ILE A 25 18.03 9.64 15.17
C ILE A 25 17.21 10.65 15.95
N ASP A 26 17.24 11.90 15.51
CA ASP A 26 16.40 12.96 16.05
C ASP A 26 14.92 12.70 15.71
N PRO A 27 14.02 12.58 16.72
CA PRO A 27 12.59 12.43 16.51
C PRO A 27 11.96 13.55 15.67
N SER A 28 12.50 14.77 15.72
CA SER A 28 12.00 15.89 14.92
C SER A 28 12.17 15.64 13.42
N LEU A 29 13.22 14.93 13.00
CA LEU A 29 13.41 14.57 11.59
C LEU A 29 12.30 13.61 11.10
N ILE A 30 11.91 12.64 11.94
CA ILE A 30 10.82 11.70 11.66
C ILE A 30 9.50 12.46 11.49
N PHE A 31 9.21 13.38 12.40
CA PHE A 31 7.98 14.19 12.34
C PHE A 31 7.94 15.06 11.07
N ASN A 32 9.05 15.73 10.75
CA ASN A 32 9.15 16.56 9.55
C ASN A 32 8.97 15.74 8.26
N GLU A 33 9.49 14.52 8.22
CA GLU A 33 9.28 13.61 7.09
C GLU A 33 7.82 13.20 6.93
N LEU A 34 7.13 12.88 8.04
CA LEU A 34 5.70 12.56 8.03
C LEU A 34 4.87 13.73 7.49
N GLU A 35 5.11 14.95 7.97
CA GLU A 35 4.42 16.14 7.47
C GLU A 35 4.71 16.40 6.00
N ARG A 36 5.96 16.21 5.56
CA ARG A 36 6.29 16.31 4.14
C ARG A 36 5.55 15.27 3.31
N LEU A 37 5.50 14.00 3.75
CA LEU A 37 4.77 12.95 3.04
C LEU A 37 3.27 13.21 2.95
N LYS A 38 2.67 13.76 4.02
CA LYS A 38 1.26 14.19 4.00
C LYS A 38 0.98 15.24 2.92
N VAL A 39 1.91 16.16 2.68
CA VAL A 39 1.78 17.12 1.58
C VAL A 39 2.01 16.43 0.23
N GLU A 40 3.06 15.61 0.14
CA GLU A 40 3.49 14.96 -1.10
C GLU A 40 2.42 14.01 -1.67
N ILE A 41 1.70 13.25 -0.84
CA ILE A 41 0.62 12.37 -1.30
C ILE A 41 -0.57 13.16 -1.87
N ASN A 42 -0.86 14.36 -1.33
CA ASN A 42 -1.92 15.21 -1.84
C ASN A 42 -1.56 15.79 -3.21
N ILE A 43 -0.31 16.20 -3.40
CA ILE A 43 0.21 16.63 -4.70
C ILE A 43 0.12 15.48 -5.71
N LEU A 44 0.60 14.30 -5.34
CA LEU A 44 0.57 13.13 -6.19
C LEU A 44 -0.86 12.73 -6.60
N ARG A 45 -1.82 12.78 -5.69
CA ARG A 45 -3.24 12.56 -6.00
C ARG A 45 -3.77 13.55 -7.05
N ASN A 46 -3.40 14.82 -6.93
CA ASN A 46 -3.79 15.85 -7.90
C ASN A 46 -3.15 15.60 -9.27
N ASP A 47 -1.85 15.28 -9.30
CA ASP A 47 -1.13 14.97 -10.54
C ASP A 47 -1.70 13.74 -11.26
N MET A 48 -2.02 12.68 -10.50
CA MET A 48 -2.71 11.50 -11.03
C MET A 48 -4.06 11.87 -11.62
N SER A 49 -4.83 12.71 -10.93
CA SER A 49 -6.13 13.18 -11.43
C SER A 49 -6.01 13.98 -12.73
N LEU A 50 -4.97 14.83 -12.83
CA LEU A 50 -4.68 15.60 -14.05
C LEU A 50 -4.21 14.72 -15.19
N LEU A 51 -3.42 13.67 -14.91
CA LEU A 51 -3.01 12.69 -15.91
C LEU A 51 -4.22 11.92 -16.46
N VAL A 52 -5.13 11.45 -15.60
CA VAL A 52 -6.35 10.76 -16.03
C VAL A 52 -7.23 11.67 -16.89
N LYS A 53 -7.40 12.94 -16.50
CA LYS A 53 -8.11 13.93 -17.32
C LYS A 53 -7.43 14.15 -18.68
N ALA A 54 -6.10 14.26 -18.70
CA ALA A 54 -5.34 14.41 -19.94
C ALA A 54 -5.50 13.19 -20.86
N LEU A 55 -5.57 11.98 -20.30
CA LEU A 55 -5.82 10.76 -21.08
C LEU A 55 -7.25 10.70 -21.66
N ALA A 56 -8.22 11.25 -20.94
CA ALA A 56 -9.63 11.22 -21.33
C ALA A 56 -10.02 12.34 -22.30
N THR A 57 -9.16 13.34 -22.52
CA THR A 57 -9.48 14.53 -23.33
C THR A 57 -8.39 14.77 -24.37
N ILE A 58 -8.75 14.62 -25.65
CA ILE A 58 -7.88 15.00 -26.78
C ILE A 58 -8.26 16.42 -27.19
N PRO A 59 -7.35 17.41 -27.06
CA PRO A 59 -7.66 18.78 -27.46
C PRO A 59 -7.85 18.87 -28.99
N PRO A 60 -8.88 19.59 -29.46
CA PRO A 60 -9.18 19.68 -30.90
C PRO A 60 -8.09 20.40 -31.69
N ASP A 61 -7.35 21.32 -31.04
CA ASP A 61 -6.35 22.18 -31.67
C ASP A 61 -4.91 21.64 -31.55
N GLN A 62 -4.73 20.43 -30.99
CA GLN A 62 -3.41 19.85 -30.74
C GLN A 62 -3.13 18.68 -31.70
N SER A 63 -1.90 18.61 -32.22
CA SER A 63 -1.49 17.44 -32.99
C SER A 63 -1.45 16.18 -32.12
N GLN A 64 -1.79 15.02 -32.70
CA GLN A 64 -1.78 13.74 -31.98
C GLN A 64 -0.40 13.41 -31.41
N GLN A 65 0.67 13.79 -32.12
CA GLN A 65 2.03 13.53 -31.70
C GLN A 65 2.44 14.38 -30.50
N GLU A 66 2.02 15.65 -30.46
CA GLU A 66 2.27 16.52 -29.31
C GLU A 66 1.45 16.07 -28.10
N TYR A 67 0.17 15.71 -28.31
CA TYR A 67 -0.66 15.09 -27.27
C TYR A 67 0.02 13.86 -26.66
N TYR A 68 0.49 12.93 -27.51
CA TYR A 68 1.18 11.73 -27.07
C TYR A 68 2.44 12.06 -26.25
N ARG A 69 3.28 13.00 -26.72
CA ARG A 69 4.49 13.41 -25.98
C ARG A 69 4.15 13.94 -24.60
N VAL A 70 3.15 14.81 -24.48
CA VAL A 70 2.73 15.40 -23.21
C VAL A 70 2.23 14.32 -22.25
N VAL A 71 1.37 13.42 -22.72
CA VAL A 71 0.80 12.34 -21.90
C VAL A 71 1.90 11.40 -21.39
N VAL A 72 2.81 10.95 -22.27
CA VAL A 72 3.91 10.06 -21.87
C VAL A 72 4.84 10.74 -20.88
N SER A 73 5.14 12.04 -21.08
CA SER A 73 5.96 12.80 -20.13
C SER A 73 5.32 12.87 -18.76
N ARG A 74 4.02 13.17 -18.69
CA ARG A 74 3.26 13.21 -17.42
C ARG A 74 3.21 11.85 -16.75
N LEU A 75 2.98 10.77 -17.51
CA LEU A 75 2.99 9.40 -17.00
C LEU A 75 4.33 9.06 -16.33
N LYS A 76 5.46 9.35 -17.00
CA LYS A 76 6.80 9.11 -16.44
C LYS A 76 7.03 9.90 -15.15
N SER A 77 6.59 11.16 -15.12
CA SER A 77 6.68 12.00 -13.92
C SER A 77 5.91 11.38 -12.76
N VAL A 78 4.63 11.03 -12.98
CA VAL A 78 3.78 10.40 -11.94
C VAL A 78 4.37 9.08 -11.45
N GLN A 79 4.85 8.23 -12.36
CA GLN A 79 5.49 6.96 -11.99
C GLN A 79 6.74 7.17 -11.12
N THR A 80 7.54 8.20 -11.42
CA THR A 80 8.73 8.53 -10.63
C THR A 80 8.32 9.01 -9.24
N SER A 81 7.36 9.94 -9.16
CA SER A 81 6.83 10.44 -7.90
C SER A 81 6.22 9.34 -7.03
N ILE A 82 5.52 8.35 -7.61
CA ILE A 82 5.01 7.18 -6.87
C ILE A 82 6.17 6.39 -6.26
N LYS A 83 7.20 6.07 -7.04
CA LYS A 83 8.36 5.30 -6.55
C LYS A 83 9.07 6.02 -5.42
N ASP A 84 9.29 7.32 -5.58
CA ASP A 84 9.95 8.15 -4.57
C ASP A 84 9.13 8.26 -3.29
N TYR A 85 7.81 8.46 -3.41
CA TYR A 85 6.90 8.48 -2.27
C TYR A 85 6.93 7.14 -1.52
N CYS A 86 6.79 6.01 -2.23
CA CYS A 86 6.84 4.68 -1.63
C CYS A 86 8.18 4.42 -0.94
N ALA A 87 9.31 4.81 -1.55
CA ALA A 87 10.62 4.64 -0.95
C ALA A 87 10.74 5.41 0.39
N LYS A 88 10.26 6.66 0.42
CA LYS A 88 10.25 7.48 1.64
C LYS A 88 9.29 6.95 2.71
N TYR A 89 8.07 6.55 2.31
CA TYR A 89 7.08 5.94 3.21
C TYR A 89 7.62 4.65 3.84
N ASN A 90 8.24 3.79 3.04
CA ASN A 90 8.78 2.51 3.50
C ASN A 90 9.87 2.68 4.58
N LYS A 91 10.64 3.77 4.54
CA LYS A 91 11.62 4.08 5.60
C LYS A 91 10.96 4.30 6.96
N LEU A 92 9.74 4.82 6.98
CA LEU A 92 8.99 5.13 8.21
C LEU A 92 8.17 3.95 8.73
N LEU A 93 7.97 2.90 7.94
CA LEU A 93 7.20 1.71 8.35
C LEU A 93 7.61 1.13 9.71
N PRO A 94 8.90 0.97 10.06
CA PRO A 94 9.26 0.43 11.38
C PRO A 94 8.68 1.27 12.53
N ILE A 95 8.64 2.59 12.35
CA ILE A 95 8.12 3.53 13.36
C ILE A 95 6.59 3.48 13.38
N ILE A 96 5.95 3.49 12.21
CA ILE A 96 4.49 3.41 12.09
C ILE A 96 3.98 2.11 12.72
N ASN A 97 4.63 0.99 12.41
CA ASN A 97 4.29 -0.33 12.94
C ASN A 97 4.47 -0.39 14.46
N LEU A 98 5.54 0.19 15.00
CA LEU A 98 5.70 0.30 16.46
C LEU A 98 4.57 1.12 17.10
N ALA A 99 4.20 2.25 16.48
CA ALA A 99 3.12 3.09 16.97
C ALA A 99 1.77 2.35 16.94
N GLN A 100 1.48 1.61 15.87
CA GLN A 100 0.29 0.77 15.74
C GLN A 100 0.22 -0.28 16.87
N ILE A 101 1.31 -1.02 17.11
CA ILE A 101 1.38 -2.01 18.21
C ILE A 101 1.10 -1.35 19.56
N LYS A 102 1.72 -0.20 19.84
CA LYS A 102 1.53 0.53 21.10
C LYS A 102 0.10 1.05 21.29
N LEU A 103 -0.61 1.34 20.20
CA LEU A 103 -2.00 1.77 20.21
C LEU A 103 -2.99 0.59 20.18
N GLY A 104 -2.51 -0.66 20.08
CA GLY A 104 -3.35 -1.85 19.98
C GLY A 104 -3.94 -2.10 18.59
N HIS A 105 -3.39 -1.49 17.55
CA HIS A 105 -3.79 -1.70 16.16
C HIS A 105 -2.97 -2.84 15.50
N GLU A 106 -3.54 -3.47 14.47
CA GLU A 106 -2.79 -4.44 13.65
C GLU A 106 -1.67 -3.74 12.86
N VAL A 107 -0.57 -4.46 12.67
CA VAL A 107 0.63 -3.98 11.98
C VAL A 107 0.41 -3.98 10.47
N GLU A 108 0.77 -2.88 9.82
CA GLU A 108 0.75 -2.80 8.36
C GLU A 108 1.85 -3.69 7.75
N ILE A 109 1.42 -4.74 7.04
CA ILE A 109 2.28 -5.59 6.21
C ILE A 109 2.01 -5.22 4.76
N ILE A 110 2.94 -4.52 4.10
CA ILE A 110 2.85 -4.32 2.66
C ILE A 110 3.06 -5.69 2.00
N PRO A 111 2.14 -6.15 1.14
CA PRO A 111 2.36 -7.37 0.35
C PRO A 111 3.63 -7.17 -0.50
N GLN A 112 4.70 -7.87 -0.14
CA GLN A 112 5.81 -8.04 -1.07
C GLN A 112 5.28 -8.85 -2.24
N ASN A 113 5.41 -8.30 -3.45
CA ASN A 113 4.97 -8.91 -4.70
C ASN A 113 5.29 -10.43 -4.72
N PRO A 114 4.29 -11.34 -4.68
CA PRO A 114 4.57 -12.76 -4.56
C PRO A 114 4.78 -13.34 -5.96
N THR A 115 5.99 -13.25 -6.50
CA THR A 115 6.40 -14.23 -7.52
C THR A 115 6.81 -15.50 -6.80
N GLY A 116 5.81 -16.29 -6.36
CA GLY A 116 5.98 -17.60 -5.77
C GLY A 116 4.70 -18.10 -5.09
N PRO A 117 4.26 -19.36 -5.29
CA PRO A 117 3.00 -19.85 -4.75
C PRO A 117 3.18 -20.17 -3.26
N SER A 118 2.92 -19.19 -2.39
CA SER A 118 2.93 -19.40 -0.94
C SER A 118 1.55 -19.82 -0.44
N LYS A 119 1.46 -21.07 0.04
CA LYS A 119 0.33 -21.64 0.79
C LYS A 119 -0.08 -20.76 1.98
N PRO A 120 -1.37 -20.75 2.37
CA PRO A 120 -1.83 -20.00 3.54
C PRO A 120 -1.36 -20.71 4.82
N THR A 121 -0.37 -20.13 5.51
CA THR A 121 -0.01 -20.57 6.86
C THR A 121 -0.83 -19.75 7.84
N GLY A 122 -2.04 -20.23 8.14
CA GLY A 122 -2.87 -19.67 9.19
C GLY A 122 -2.34 -20.06 10.57
N SER A 123 -1.61 -19.17 11.23
CA SER A 123 -1.36 -19.30 12.67
C SER A 123 -2.50 -18.65 13.45
N ARG A 124 -3.62 -19.36 13.56
CA ARG A 124 -4.67 -19.09 14.56
C ARG A 124 -4.13 -19.52 15.92
N LEU A 125 -3.79 -18.56 16.79
CA LEU A 125 -3.65 -18.84 18.22
C LEU A 125 -5.05 -19.19 18.77
N SER A 126 -5.26 -20.48 19.00
CA SER A 126 -6.49 -21.04 19.56
C SER A 126 -6.59 -20.69 21.04
N VAL A 127 -7.54 -19.82 21.40
CA VAL A 127 -8.04 -19.70 22.77
C VAL A 127 -9.06 -20.82 22.99
N LYS A 128 -8.68 -21.81 23.80
CA LYS A 128 -9.55 -22.86 24.35
C LYS A 128 -10.70 -22.24 25.16
N ARG A 129 -11.94 -22.50 24.76
CA ARG A 129 -13.08 -22.65 25.68
C ARG A 129 -13.87 -23.90 25.30
N SER A 130 -14.05 -24.78 26.28
CA SER A 130 -14.59 -26.13 26.16
C SER A 130 -16.09 -26.18 26.48
N ASN A 131 -16.78 -27.13 25.84
CA ASN A 131 -18.04 -27.83 26.20
C ASN A 131 -19.37 -27.02 26.13
N SER A 132 -20.53 -27.57 25.70
CA SER A 132 -20.99 -28.94 25.39
C SER A 132 -22.34 -28.94 24.62
N ILE A 133 -22.43 -29.76 23.57
CA ILE A 133 -23.50 -30.71 23.14
C ILE A 133 -25.00 -30.43 23.40
N HIS A 134 -25.80 -30.41 22.31
CA HIS A 134 -26.98 -31.29 22.02
C HIS A 134 -27.60 -30.86 20.66
N LYS A 135 -27.46 -31.58 19.53
CA LYS A 135 -28.14 -32.78 19.00
C LYS A 135 -29.64 -32.64 18.75
N SER A 136 -30.04 -32.55 17.47
CA SER A 136 -31.10 -33.41 16.86
C SER A 136 -31.26 -33.19 15.34
N ASN A 137 -31.51 -34.31 14.65
CA ASN A 137 -31.66 -34.51 13.21
C ASN A 137 -33.00 -33.98 12.65
N SER A 138 -33.05 -33.69 11.35
CA SER A 138 -34.04 -34.32 10.47
C SER A 138 -33.64 -34.26 9.00
N THR A 139 -33.53 -35.45 8.43
CA THR A 139 -33.65 -35.80 7.02
C THR A 139 -34.94 -35.25 6.40
N ASN A 140 -34.89 -34.80 5.15
CA ASN A 140 -35.93 -35.18 4.21
C ASN A 140 -35.42 -35.19 2.76
N ASP A 141 -35.77 -36.30 2.14
CA ASP A 141 -35.60 -36.77 0.78
C ASP A 141 -36.50 -35.99 -0.19
N GLY A 142 -36.17 -35.99 -1.49
CA GLY A 142 -36.96 -35.28 -2.49
C GLY A 142 -36.31 -35.11 -3.86
N THR A 143 -36.05 -36.22 -4.54
CA THR A 143 -35.82 -36.36 -5.99
C THR A 143 -37.03 -35.90 -6.82
N ASN A 144 -36.85 -35.07 -7.87
CA ASN A 144 -37.16 -35.42 -9.29
C ASN A 144 -37.24 -34.22 -10.26
N GLY A 145 -36.79 -34.49 -11.50
CA GLY A 145 -37.09 -33.76 -12.76
C GLY A 145 -36.06 -32.67 -13.11
N GLY A 146 -35.13 -32.81 -14.07
CA GLY A 146 -35.34 -33.15 -15.50
C GLY A 146 -35.96 -31.94 -16.20
N THR A 147 -35.46 -31.30 -17.26
CA THR A 147 -34.48 -31.59 -18.32
C THR A 147 -34.40 -30.26 -19.13
N VAL A 148 -33.22 -29.71 -19.45
CA VAL A 148 -32.58 -29.72 -20.80
C VAL A 148 -32.72 -28.42 -21.61
N ASN A 149 -31.58 -28.06 -22.24
CA ASN A 149 -31.33 -27.23 -23.43
C ASN A 149 -31.18 -25.70 -23.33
N GLN A 150 -29.91 -25.27 -23.48
CA GLN A 150 -29.55 -24.11 -24.31
C GLN A 150 -29.72 -24.46 -25.82
N PRO A 151 -29.73 -23.46 -26.72
CA PRO A 151 -28.45 -23.09 -27.36
C PRO A 151 -28.26 -21.58 -27.66
N ILE A 152 -26.97 -21.23 -27.80
CA ILE A 152 -26.38 -20.04 -28.45
C ILE A 152 -26.80 -19.98 -29.93
N VAL A 153 -26.81 -18.78 -30.56
CA VAL A 153 -26.68 -18.41 -32.02
C VAL A 153 -27.33 -17.02 -32.21
N ILE A 154 -26.75 -15.92 -32.74
CA ILE A 154 -25.46 -15.52 -33.33
C ILE A 154 -25.23 -14.06 -32.89
#